data_AF-A0A2P6V9L9-F1
#
_entry.id   AF-A0A2P6V9L9-F1
#
_cell.length_a   1.000
_cell.length_b   1.000
_cell.length_c   1.000
_cell.angle_alpha   90.00
_cell.angle_beta   90.00
_cell.angle_gamma   90.00
#
_symmetry.space_group_name_H-M   'P 1'
#
loop_
_entity.id
_entity.type
_entity.pdbx_description
1 polymer ?
#
loop_
_entity_poly.entity_id
_entity_poly.type
_entity_poly.pdbx_seq_one_letter_code
_entity_poly.pdbx_strand_id
1 'polypeptide(L)'
;MEVEGDKRRGATAITAFSSTMVERSAASTSSSEDTPVCWICLDTAGPLIFPCKCPRVAHPRCLARWQLQSAGSRKETHCEFCDARLPDWKATLTPQCGANAPAVMNVNFDGRTYSFEVKPGPDGYRQFTESIRRAFNLPDDSELNITFTCDEPSTGGPLLQGSGVPDDNGSLLTLQGSGAYDAAVHCASVSAARRLSSPTISRTVSTAEEYAASQPGTPMMGAPLGGAAGASPEGLSPEGGSAADAGLNGNKRRLSGSLRRLRSALQEFANALSSSSGGGGGGGMRP
;
A
#
# COMPACT_ATOMS: atom_id res chain seq x y z
N MET A 1 46.26 12.53 -30.04
CA MET A 1 46.56 13.47 -28.95
C MET A 1 46.44 12.69 -27.66
N GLU A 2 47.56 12.06 -27.31
CA GLU A 2 47.78 11.39 -26.04
C GLU A 2 47.90 12.46 -24.96
N VAL A 3 47.23 12.27 -23.83
CA VAL A 3 47.59 12.96 -22.59
C VAL A 3 47.57 11.94 -21.46
N GLU A 4 48.78 11.68 -21.00
CA GLU A 4 49.19 10.80 -19.92
C GLU A 4 49.31 11.59 -18.60
N GLY A 5 49.18 10.89 -17.47
CA GLY A 5 49.48 11.41 -16.11
C GLY A 5 48.22 11.74 -15.29
N ASP A 6 48.14 11.50 -13.98
CA ASP A 6 49.20 11.37 -12.99
C ASP A 6 48.71 10.54 -11.78
N LYS A 7 49.68 9.84 -11.18
CA LYS A 7 49.57 8.86 -10.12
C LYS A 7 49.88 9.52 -8.79
N ARG A 8 48.92 9.62 -7.86
CA ARG A 8 49.23 9.92 -6.44
C ARG A 8 48.48 9.03 -5.46
N ARG A 9 49.25 8.10 -4.91
CA ARG A 9 48.99 7.38 -3.66
C ARG A 9 49.30 8.32 -2.49
N GLY A 10 48.37 8.49 -1.57
CA GLY A 10 48.60 9.12 -0.27
C GLY A 10 48.15 8.15 0.82
N ALA A 11 49.12 7.54 1.50
CA ALA A 11 48.93 6.77 2.72
C ALA A 11 48.96 7.75 3.90
N THR A 12 47.98 7.69 4.79
CA THR A 12 48.00 8.45 6.05
C THR A 12 47.84 7.50 7.23
N ALA A 13 48.73 7.70 8.20
CA ALA A 13 49.10 6.80 9.26
C ALA A 13 48.05 6.64 10.37
N ILE A 14 48.20 5.50 11.04
CA ILE A 14 47.41 5.01 12.15
C ILE A 14 48.03 5.58 13.43
N THR A 15 47.30 6.42 14.18
CA THR A 15 47.68 6.82 15.54
C THR A 15 46.78 6.12 16.55
N ALA A 16 47.35 5.11 17.22
CA ALA A 16 46.76 4.46 18.38
C ALA A 16 46.99 5.34 19.61
N PHE A 17 45.91 5.81 20.25
CA PHE A 17 45.96 6.42 21.58
C PHE A 17 45.62 5.36 22.62
N SER A 18 46.64 4.89 23.33
CA SER A 18 46.50 4.13 24.58
C SER A 18 45.99 5.06 25.68
N SER A 19 44.75 4.87 26.11
CA SER A 19 44.21 5.52 27.32
C SER A 19 44.23 4.53 28.48
N THR A 20 44.94 4.95 29.52
CA THR A 20 45.13 4.30 30.82
C THR A 20 43.81 4.13 31.56
N MET A 21 43.55 2.90 32.03
CA MET A 21 42.46 2.57 32.96
C MET A 21 42.74 3.20 34.33
N VAL A 22 41.84 4.08 34.78
CA VAL A 22 41.73 4.47 36.20
C VAL A 22 40.51 3.73 36.75
N GLU A 23 40.79 2.69 37.52
CA GLU A 23 39.81 1.89 38.23
C GLU A 23 39.36 2.68 39.48
N ARG A 24 38.15 3.24 39.41
CA ARG A 24 37.44 3.78 40.58
C ARG A 24 36.22 2.91 40.84
N SER A 25 36.40 1.95 41.75
CA SER A 25 35.32 1.28 42.46
C SER A 25 34.81 2.19 43.57
N ALA A 26 33.57 2.67 43.46
CA ALA A 26 32.74 3.04 44.61
C ALA A 26 31.26 3.17 44.23
N ALA A 27 30.44 2.44 44.98
CA ALA A 27 29.04 2.72 45.33
C ALA A 27 27.97 2.56 44.24
N SER A 28 27.33 1.39 44.30
CA SER A 28 26.05 1.02 43.71
C SER A 28 24.91 1.94 44.17
N THR A 29 24.69 3.03 43.44
CA THR A 29 23.36 3.65 43.32
C THR A 29 22.60 2.91 42.22
N SER A 30 21.55 2.19 42.59
CA SER A 30 20.57 1.60 41.66
C SER A 30 19.79 2.70 40.94
N SER A 31 20.47 3.41 40.05
CA SER A 31 19.91 4.33 39.07
C SER A 31 19.35 3.47 37.95
N SER A 32 18.04 3.44 37.77
CA SER A 32 17.38 2.87 36.60
C SER A 32 18.09 3.35 35.34
N GLU A 33 18.90 2.49 34.74
CA GLU A 33 19.73 2.80 33.59
C GLU A 33 18.83 3.27 32.46
N ASP A 34 19.10 4.47 31.92
CA ASP A 34 18.38 5.08 30.80
C ASP A 34 18.51 4.17 29.57
N THR A 35 17.64 3.17 29.49
CA THR A 35 17.63 2.22 28.40
C THR A 35 17.21 3.00 27.16
N PRO A 36 18.03 3.01 26.09
CA PRO A 36 17.69 3.74 24.88
C PRO A 36 16.34 3.27 24.34
N VAL A 37 15.41 4.21 24.11
CA VAL A 37 14.10 3.96 23.51
C VAL A 37 14.07 4.45 22.07
N CYS A 38 13.40 3.72 21.18
CA CYS A 38 13.17 4.16 19.81
C CYS A 38 12.40 5.49 19.81
N TRP A 39 12.95 6.55 19.23
CA TRP A 39 12.29 7.87 19.24
C TRP A 39 10.99 7.93 18.42
N ILE A 40 10.72 6.93 17.57
CA ILE A 40 9.53 6.87 16.71
C ILE A 40 8.38 6.13 17.40
N CYS A 41 8.63 4.95 17.97
CA CYS A 41 7.58 4.12 18.58
C CYS A 41 7.61 4.12 20.11
N LEU A 42 8.61 4.75 20.73
CA LEU A 42 8.80 4.84 22.17
C LEU A 42 8.93 3.48 22.88
N ASP A 43 9.43 2.47 22.15
CA ASP A 43 9.63 1.10 22.64
C ASP A 43 11.13 0.75 22.60
N THR A 44 11.54 -0.19 23.46
CA THR A 44 12.87 -0.81 23.54
C THR A 44 12.95 -2.16 22.83
N ALA A 45 11.82 -2.69 22.34
CA ALA A 45 11.76 -4.01 21.73
C ALA A 45 12.40 -4.06 20.33
N GLY A 46 13.63 -4.56 20.26
CA GLY A 46 14.33 -4.87 19.02
C GLY A 46 15.68 -4.16 18.88
N PRO A 47 16.40 -4.38 17.76
CA PRO A 47 17.69 -3.74 17.53
C PRO A 47 17.50 -2.25 17.22
N LEU A 48 18.19 -1.41 17.99
CA LEU A 48 18.25 0.02 17.79
C LEU A 48 19.49 0.42 17.00
N ILE A 49 19.35 1.42 16.14
CA ILE A 49 20.45 2.02 15.37
C ILE A 49 20.53 3.53 15.60
N PHE A 50 21.71 4.09 15.43
CA PHE A 50 21.92 5.53 15.28
C PHE A 50 21.96 5.85 13.78
N PRO A 51 20.86 6.37 13.18
CA PRO A 51 20.82 6.59 11.73
C PRO A 51 21.67 7.77 11.28
N CYS A 52 22.13 8.61 12.20
CA CYS A 52 22.96 9.78 11.96
C CYS A 52 23.74 10.17 13.24
N LYS A 53 24.38 11.33 13.23
CA LYS A 53 25.17 11.86 14.36
C LYS A 53 24.33 12.43 15.52
N CYS A 54 23.02 12.53 15.36
CA CYS A 54 22.14 12.98 16.43
C CYS A 54 22.09 11.93 17.55
N PRO A 55 21.89 12.35 18.82
CA PRO A 55 21.76 11.45 19.97
C PRO A 55 20.37 10.79 20.01
N ARG A 56 19.89 10.28 18.87
CA ARG A 56 18.58 9.64 18.73
C ARG A 56 18.75 8.28 18.10
N VAL A 57 18.09 7.29 18.71
CA VAL A 57 18.09 5.91 18.26
C VAL A 57 16.72 5.49 17.76
N ALA A 58 16.68 4.71 16.69
CA ALA A 58 15.43 4.18 16.15
C ALA A 58 15.59 2.72 15.77
N HIS A 59 14.49 1.98 15.78
CA HIS A 59 14.43 0.71 15.07
C HIS A 59 14.60 0.97 13.57
N PRO A 60 15.41 0.18 12.84
CA PRO A 60 15.56 0.31 11.38
C PRO A 60 14.21 0.34 10.67
N ARG A 61 13.26 -0.51 11.08
CA ARG A 61 11.92 -0.59 10.51
C ARG A 61 11.07 0.66 10.75
N CYS A 62 11.08 1.19 11.98
CA CYS A 62 10.35 2.41 12.30
C CYS A 62 10.88 3.58 11.47
N LEU A 63 12.20 3.70 11.33
CA LEU A 63 12.83 4.71 10.50
C LEU A 63 12.43 4.54 9.03
N ALA A 64 12.52 3.33 8.49
CA ALA A 64 12.18 3.06 7.10
C ALA A 64 10.71 3.38 6.78
N ARG A 65 9.77 3.05 7.68
CA ARG A 65 8.36 3.41 7.56
C ARG A 65 8.15 4.92 7.60
N TRP A 66 8.84 5.62 8.51
CA TRP A 66 8.78 7.08 8.60
C TRP A 66 9.34 7.76 7.33
N GLN A 67 10.44 7.24 6.77
CA GLN A 67 11.00 7.71 5.51
C GLN A 67 10.01 7.50 4.36
N LEU A 68 9.39 6.32 4.28
CA LEU A 68 8.38 5.99 3.28
C LEU A 68 7.13 6.89 3.39
N GLN A 69 6.63 7.15 4.60
CA GLN A 69 5.54 8.12 4.82
C GLN A 69 5.91 9.54 4.41
N SER A 70 7.20 9.86 4.43
CA SER A 70 7.75 11.16 4.05
C SER A 70 8.27 11.18 2.60
N ALA A 71 7.92 10.20 1.78
CA ALA A 71 8.44 10.06 0.42
C ALA A 71 8.21 11.31 -0.43
N GLY A 72 9.21 11.67 -1.24
CA GLY A 72 9.20 12.89 -2.05
C GLY A 72 9.54 14.16 -1.28
N SER A 73 9.83 14.05 0.02
CA SER A 73 10.31 15.17 0.82
C SER A 73 11.77 14.99 1.22
N ARG A 74 12.40 16.08 1.69
CA ARG A 74 13.77 16.03 2.23
C ARG A 74 13.90 15.05 3.41
N LYS A 75 12.83 14.90 4.20
CA LYS A 75 12.80 14.01 5.37
C LYS A 75 12.96 12.53 4.99
N GLU A 76 12.61 12.15 3.76
CA GLU A 76 12.83 10.79 3.26
C GLU A 76 14.32 10.40 3.31
N THR A 77 15.22 11.34 3.00
CA THR A 77 16.63 11.02 2.72
C THR A 77 17.61 11.68 3.69
N HIS A 78 17.18 12.70 4.44
CA HIS A 78 18.05 13.49 5.32
C HIS A 78 17.43 13.67 6.70
N CYS A 79 18.28 13.70 7.73
CA CYS A 79 17.88 14.01 9.10
C CYS A 79 17.43 15.48 9.20
N GLU A 80 16.31 15.74 9.87
CA GLU A 80 15.79 17.11 10.06
C GLU A 80 16.64 17.99 10.99
N PHE A 81 17.56 17.40 11.76
CA PHE A 81 18.31 18.11 12.81
C PHE A 81 19.76 18.36 12.39
N CYS A 82 20.43 17.34 11.85
CA CYS A 82 21.85 17.44 11.48
C CYS A 82 22.10 17.35 9.97
N ASP A 83 21.05 17.22 9.16
CA ASP A 83 21.13 17.13 7.69
C ASP A 83 21.97 15.97 7.14
N ALA A 84 22.40 15.04 7.99
CA ALA A 84 23.09 13.84 7.54
C ALA A 84 22.15 12.97 6.69
N ARG A 85 22.70 12.35 5.64
CA ARG A 85 21.99 11.38 4.82
C ARG A 85 21.62 10.16 5.66
N LEU A 86 20.35 9.80 5.63
CA LEU A 86 19.80 8.64 6.33
C LEU A 86 20.06 7.34 5.54
N PRO A 87 20.03 6.17 6.20
CA PRO A 87 20.09 4.88 5.52
C PRO A 87 18.96 4.72 4.49
N ASP A 88 19.20 3.92 3.44
CA ASP A 88 18.17 3.61 2.45
C ASP A 88 17.07 2.73 3.07
N TRP A 89 15.82 3.18 2.99
CA TRP A 89 14.69 2.52 3.60
C TRP A 89 14.27 1.25 2.84
N LYS A 90 14.53 1.21 1.52
CA LYS A 90 14.07 0.12 0.65
C LYS A 90 14.60 -1.22 1.14
N ALA A 91 15.90 -1.34 1.39
CA ALA A 91 16.50 -2.59 1.87
C ALA A 91 15.88 -3.12 3.19
N THR A 92 15.31 -2.26 4.02
CA THR A 92 14.64 -2.65 5.27
C THR A 92 13.21 -3.11 5.05
N LEU A 93 12.49 -2.51 4.09
CA LEU A 93 11.08 -2.80 3.82
C LEU A 93 10.86 -3.82 2.70
N THR A 94 11.82 -3.99 1.79
CA THR A 94 11.76 -4.96 0.70
C THR A 94 12.10 -6.35 1.25
N PRO A 95 11.16 -7.31 1.26
CA PRO A 95 11.52 -8.71 1.47
C PRO A 95 12.50 -9.12 0.36
N GLN A 96 13.44 -10.02 0.66
CA GLN A 96 14.32 -10.61 -0.36
C GLN A 96 13.53 -11.55 -1.29
N CYS A 97 12.60 -10.99 -2.05
CA CYS A 97 11.91 -11.70 -3.12
C CYS A 97 12.76 -11.50 -4.38
N GLY A 98 13.52 -12.52 -4.78
CA GLY A 98 14.28 -12.52 -6.04
C GLY A 98 13.42 -12.49 -7.31
N ALA A 99 12.11 -12.25 -7.18
CA ALA A 99 11.17 -12.17 -8.28
C ALA A 99 11.11 -10.75 -8.83
N ASN A 100 11.58 -10.57 -10.06
CA ASN A 100 11.41 -9.33 -10.82
C ASN A 100 10.02 -9.33 -11.46
N ALA A 101 9.03 -8.82 -10.72
CA ALA A 101 7.66 -8.69 -11.21
C ALA A 101 7.43 -7.28 -11.77
N PRO A 102 6.75 -7.14 -12.92
CA PRO A 102 6.40 -5.82 -13.44
C PRO A 102 5.48 -5.09 -12.46
N ALA A 103 5.83 -3.84 -12.14
CA ALA A 103 5.02 -2.99 -11.30
C ALA A 103 3.85 -2.45 -12.12
N VAL A 104 2.63 -2.68 -11.62
CA VAL A 104 1.39 -2.20 -12.26
C VAL A 104 0.61 -1.35 -11.27
N MET A 105 0.16 -0.18 -11.72
CA MET A 105 -0.69 0.73 -10.95
C MET A 105 -2.06 0.87 -11.61
N ASN A 106 -3.11 0.87 -10.79
CA ASN A 106 -4.47 1.17 -11.24
C ASN A 106 -4.79 2.63 -10.93
N VAL A 107 -5.20 3.38 -11.94
CA VAL A 107 -5.58 4.79 -11.82
C VAL A 107 -7.08 4.89 -12.05
N ASN A 108 -7.80 5.49 -11.09
CA ASN A 108 -9.23 5.74 -11.19
C ASN A 108 -9.47 7.26 -11.33
N PHE A 109 -10.15 7.67 -12.38
CA PHE A 109 -10.57 9.04 -12.61
C PHE A 109 -11.91 9.05 -13.33
N ASP A 110 -12.85 9.86 -12.83
CA ASP A 110 -14.22 9.97 -13.36
C ASP A 110 -14.94 8.62 -13.52
N GLY A 111 -14.79 7.73 -12.53
CA GLY A 111 -15.38 6.39 -12.53
C GLY A 111 -14.76 5.39 -13.52
N ARG A 112 -13.74 5.80 -14.28
CA ARG A 112 -12.98 4.94 -15.20
C ARG A 112 -11.68 4.51 -14.55
N THR A 113 -11.35 3.23 -14.65
CA THR A 113 -10.10 2.68 -14.11
C THR A 113 -9.25 2.10 -15.23
N TYR A 114 -7.98 2.51 -15.29
CA TYR A 114 -6.97 1.97 -16.21
C TYR A 114 -5.77 1.42 -15.43
N SER A 115 -5.17 0.36 -15.96
CA SER A 115 -3.95 -0.24 -15.43
C SER A 115 -2.75 0.16 -16.27
N PHE A 116 -1.68 0.62 -15.61
CA PHE A 116 -0.44 1.04 -16.26
C PHE A 116 0.73 0.27 -15.70
N GLU A 117 1.59 -0.25 -16.57
CA GLU A 117 2.92 -0.69 -16.16
C GLU A 117 3.78 0.54 -15.88
N VAL A 118 4.47 0.55 -14.74
CA VAL A 118 5.25 1.69 -14.26
C VAL A 118 6.71 1.31 -14.06
N LYS A 119 7.60 2.28 -14.29
CA LYS A 119 9.05 2.12 -14.14
C LYS A 119 9.57 3.18 -13.18
N PRO A 120 10.55 2.88 -12.33
CA PRO A 120 11.12 3.88 -11.44
C PRO A 120 11.88 4.96 -12.22
N GLY A 121 12.05 6.12 -11.60
CA GLY A 121 12.82 7.24 -12.10
C GLY A 121 12.02 8.27 -12.89
N PRO A 122 12.67 9.39 -13.28
CA PRO A 122 12.00 10.54 -13.89
C PRO A 122 11.39 10.22 -15.26
N ASP A 123 12.05 9.37 -16.07
CA ASP A 123 11.52 8.97 -17.37
C ASP A 123 10.28 8.08 -17.24
N GLY A 124 10.27 7.18 -16.25
CA GLY A 124 9.10 6.37 -15.92
C GLY A 124 7.92 7.23 -15.48
N TYR A 125 8.17 8.26 -14.66
CA TYR A 125 7.14 9.22 -14.26
C TYR A 125 6.57 10.00 -15.46
N ARG A 126 7.43 10.46 -16.38
CA ARG A 126 7.00 11.13 -17.61
C ARG A 126 6.11 10.23 -18.47
N GLN A 127 6.53 8.99 -18.70
CA GLN A 127 5.74 8.01 -19.46
C GLN A 127 4.39 7.72 -18.80
N PHE A 128 4.39 7.57 -17.47
CA PHE A 128 3.18 7.34 -16.69
C PHE A 128 2.19 8.50 -16.79
N THR A 129 2.66 9.74 -16.60
CA THR A 129 1.81 10.93 -16.70
C THR A 129 1.27 11.17 -18.11
N GLU A 130 2.09 10.98 -19.15
CA GLU A 130 1.63 11.04 -20.55
C GLU A 130 0.57 9.98 -20.85
N SER A 131 0.76 8.75 -20.33
CA SER A 131 -0.19 7.65 -20.51
C SER A 131 -1.52 7.93 -19.83
N ILE A 132 -1.51 8.55 -18.64
CA ILE A 132 -2.74 9.01 -17.96
C ILE A 132 -3.46 10.04 -18.81
N ARG A 133 -2.75 11.09 -19.28
CA ARG A 133 -3.37 12.15 -20.10
C ARG A 133 -4.03 11.57 -21.35
N ARG A 134 -3.33 10.67 -22.03
CA ARG A 134 -3.86 9.97 -23.22
C ARG A 134 -5.07 9.10 -22.90
N ALA A 135 -5.03 8.32 -21.82
CA ALA A 135 -6.11 7.39 -21.47
C ALA A 135 -7.39 8.10 -21.04
N PHE A 136 -7.26 9.23 -20.33
CA PHE A 136 -8.40 10.01 -19.83
C PHE A 136 -8.76 11.22 -20.73
N ASN A 137 -8.09 11.38 -21.88
CA ASN A 137 -8.24 12.53 -22.80
C ASN A 137 -8.11 13.89 -22.10
N LEU A 138 -7.10 14.02 -21.23
CA LEU A 138 -6.82 15.26 -20.51
C LEU A 138 -5.94 16.19 -21.37
N PRO A 139 -6.15 17.52 -21.31
CA PRO A 139 -5.28 18.49 -21.98
C PRO A 139 -3.82 18.39 -21.51
N ASP A 140 -2.86 18.67 -22.42
CA ASP A 140 -1.43 18.58 -22.12
C ASP A 140 -0.97 19.59 -21.06
N ASP A 141 -1.66 20.71 -20.95
CA ASP A 141 -1.45 21.79 -19.98
C ASP A 141 -2.14 21.55 -18.63
N SER A 142 -2.90 20.46 -18.49
CA SER A 142 -3.54 20.12 -17.21
C SER A 142 -2.53 19.70 -16.14
N GLU A 143 -2.66 20.30 -14.97
CA GLU A 143 -1.93 19.90 -13.77
C GLU A 143 -2.55 18.63 -13.17
N LEU A 144 -1.72 17.60 -13.00
CA LEU A 144 -2.15 16.32 -12.41
C LEU A 144 -1.80 16.28 -10.92
N ASN A 145 -2.83 16.30 -10.07
CA ASN A 145 -2.65 16.03 -8.64
C ASN A 145 -2.84 14.53 -8.36
N ILE A 146 -1.73 13.80 -8.31
CA ILE A 146 -1.74 12.35 -8.15
C ILE A 146 -1.55 11.98 -6.68
N THR A 147 -2.49 11.21 -6.14
CA THR A 147 -2.37 10.54 -4.84
C THR A 147 -2.16 9.04 -5.08
N PHE A 148 -1.08 8.51 -4.55
CA PHE A 148 -0.78 7.08 -4.60
C PHE A 148 -1.27 6.41 -3.34
N THR A 149 -1.95 5.28 -3.50
CA THR A 149 -2.42 4.47 -2.40
C THR A 149 -1.80 3.09 -2.54
N CYS A 150 -1.06 2.64 -1.53
CA CYS A 150 -0.41 1.34 -1.55
C CYS A 150 -0.51 0.65 -0.19
N ASP A 151 -0.47 -0.68 -0.22
CA ASP A 151 -0.25 -1.46 0.99
C ASP A 151 1.15 -1.17 1.52
N GLU A 152 1.25 -0.84 2.81
CA GLU A 152 2.56 -0.81 3.46
C GLU A 152 3.21 -2.20 3.27
N PRO A 153 4.49 -2.26 2.85
CA PRO A 153 5.23 -3.51 2.79
C PRO A 153 5.43 -4.04 4.21
N SER A 154 4.37 -4.67 4.73
CA SER A 154 4.36 -5.29 6.03
C SER A 154 5.33 -6.47 5.98
N THR A 155 6.50 -6.28 6.57
CA THR A 155 7.42 -7.35 6.98
C THR A 155 6.79 -8.08 8.18
N GLY A 156 5.56 -8.57 8.01
CA GLY A 156 4.98 -9.62 8.83
C GLY A 156 5.50 -10.94 8.27
N GLY A 157 6.79 -11.21 8.48
CA GLY A 157 7.29 -12.56 8.26
C GLY A 157 6.59 -13.49 9.25
N PRO A 158 6.22 -14.72 8.85
CA PRO A 158 5.44 -15.65 9.67
C PRO A 158 6.13 -16.17 10.95
N LEU A 159 7.29 -15.64 11.35
CA LEU A 159 8.14 -16.26 12.38
C LEU A 159 8.30 -15.48 13.69
N LEU A 160 7.76 -14.26 13.83
CA LEU A 160 7.86 -13.49 15.08
C LEU A 160 6.55 -12.82 15.51
N GLN A 161 5.40 -13.45 15.25
CA GLN A 161 4.12 -13.08 15.87
C GLN A 161 3.53 -14.29 16.59
N GLY A 162 3.92 -14.45 17.85
CA GLY A 162 3.25 -15.34 18.82
C GLY A 162 1.86 -14.84 19.26
N SER A 163 1.28 -13.86 18.55
CA SER A 163 -0.10 -13.43 18.73
C SER A 163 -0.86 -13.88 17.49
N GLY A 164 -1.53 -15.02 17.59
CA GLY A 164 -2.21 -15.73 16.49
C GLY A 164 -3.44 -15.03 15.93
N VAL A 165 -3.39 -13.71 15.74
CA VAL A 165 -4.39 -12.96 15.01
C VAL A 165 -3.74 -12.50 13.71
N PRO A 166 -4.08 -13.09 12.55
CA PRO A 166 -3.65 -12.58 11.27
C PRO A 166 -4.32 -11.21 11.07
N ASP A 167 -3.57 -10.14 11.33
CA ASP A 167 -3.91 -8.81 10.83
C ASP A 167 -3.67 -8.80 9.30
N ASP A 168 -4.57 -9.48 8.58
CA ASP A 168 -4.53 -9.70 7.12
C ASP A 168 -4.74 -8.41 6.30
N ASN A 169 -4.90 -7.26 6.95
CA ASN A 169 -4.96 -5.97 6.27
C ASN A 169 -3.71 -5.17 6.61
N GLY A 170 -2.73 -5.19 5.69
CA GLY A 170 -1.64 -4.24 5.71
C GLY A 170 -2.18 -2.82 5.88
N SER A 171 -1.50 -2.00 6.69
CA SER A 171 -1.87 -0.59 6.83
C SER A 171 -1.82 0.07 5.46
N LEU A 172 -2.93 0.65 5.03
CA LEU A 172 -2.99 1.41 3.78
C LEU A 172 -2.17 2.69 3.96
N LEU A 173 -1.27 2.96 3.03
CA LEU A 173 -0.45 4.16 2.99
C LEU A 173 -0.88 5.05 1.83
N THR A 174 -1.06 6.34 2.11
CA THR A 174 -1.31 7.38 1.11
C THR A 174 -0.05 8.23 0.92
N LEU A 175 0.43 8.32 -0.30
CA LEU A 175 1.56 9.15 -0.69
C LEU A 175 1.07 10.20 -1.70
N GLN A 176 1.58 11.42 -1.61
CA GLN A 176 1.10 12.53 -2.43
C GLN A 176 2.22 13.20 -3.21
N GLY A 177 1.87 13.68 -4.40
CA GLY A 177 2.76 14.48 -5.24
C GLY A 177 3.72 13.64 -6.08
N SER A 178 4.34 14.31 -7.06
CA SER A 178 5.27 13.71 -8.02
C SER A 178 6.50 13.10 -7.36
N GLY A 179 7.00 13.70 -6.28
CA GLY A 179 8.17 13.22 -5.55
C GLY A 179 7.99 11.83 -4.92
N ALA A 180 6.76 11.41 -4.66
CA ALA A 180 6.48 10.10 -4.07
C ALA A 180 6.36 8.96 -5.10
N TYR A 181 6.48 9.27 -6.40
CA TYR A 181 6.29 8.29 -7.47
C TYR A 181 7.19 7.06 -7.32
N ASP A 182 8.49 7.26 -7.08
CA ASP A 182 9.44 6.15 -6.97
C ASP A 182 9.16 5.23 -5.78
N ALA A 183 8.69 5.80 -4.67
CA ALA A 183 8.26 5.04 -3.51
C ALA A 183 6.99 4.22 -3.82
N ALA A 184 6.03 4.81 -4.53
CA ALA A 184 4.83 4.11 -4.97
C ALA A 184 5.14 2.97 -5.95
N VAL A 185 6.05 3.18 -6.91
CA VAL A 185 6.53 2.13 -7.83
C VAL A 185 7.18 1.00 -7.05
N HIS A 186 8.01 1.33 -6.06
CA HIS A 186 8.63 0.34 -5.19
C HIS A 186 7.60 -0.51 -4.44
N CYS A 187 6.60 0.12 -3.82
CA CYS A 187 5.50 -0.60 -3.16
C CYS A 187 4.74 -1.50 -4.15
N ALA A 188 4.47 -1.01 -5.37
CA ALA A 188 3.82 -1.80 -6.41
C ALA A 188 4.66 -3.03 -6.83
N SER A 189 5.98 -2.86 -6.98
CA SER A 189 6.92 -3.96 -7.25
C SER A 189 6.91 -5.02 -6.14
N VAL A 190 6.99 -4.59 -4.87
CA VAL A 190 6.98 -5.52 -3.72
C VAL A 190 5.66 -6.28 -3.65
N SER A 191 4.52 -5.59 -3.85
CA SER A 191 3.21 -6.23 -3.90
C SER A 191 3.07 -7.20 -5.08
N ALA A 192 3.64 -6.87 -6.24
CA ALA A 192 3.66 -7.77 -7.39
C ALA A 192 4.51 -9.02 -7.12
N ALA A 193 5.72 -8.87 -6.57
CA ALA A 193 6.58 -9.98 -6.20
C ALA A 193 5.93 -10.91 -5.16
N ARG A 194 5.20 -10.34 -4.18
CA ARG A 194 4.50 -11.12 -3.15
C ARG A 194 3.41 -12.02 -3.72
N ARG A 195 2.70 -11.57 -4.77
CA ARG A 195 1.70 -12.38 -5.47
C ARG A 195 2.33 -13.57 -6.20
N LEU A 196 3.56 -13.43 -6.68
CA LEU A 196 4.30 -14.53 -7.31
C LEU A 196 4.83 -15.51 -6.27
N SER A 197 5.24 -15.02 -5.09
CA SER A 197 5.82 -15.85 -4.04
C SER A 197 4.80 -16.55 -3.15
N SER A 198 3.56 -16.08 -3.11
CA SER A 198 2.47 -16.77 -2.42
C SER A 198 1.87 -17.80 -3.37
N PRO A 199 2.23 -19.09 -3.27
CA PRO A 199 1.57 -20.14 -4.04
C PRO A 199 0.12 -20.17 -3.58
N THR A 200 -0.76 -19.53 -4.35
CA THR A 200 -2.20 -19.67 -4.14
C THR A 200 -2.53 -21.13 -4.35
N ILE A 201 -2.82 -21.82 -3.25
CA ILE A 201 -3.64 -23.03 -3.19
C ILE A 201 -4.80 -22.83 -4.16
N SER A 202 -4.81 -23.68 -5.18
CA SER A 202 -5.69 -23.71 -6.33
C SER A 202 -7.04 -23.04 -6.10
N ARG A 203 -7.26 -21.89 -6.76
CA ARG A 203 -8.59 -21.51 -7.20
C ARG A 203 -9.05 -22.62 -8.15
N THR A 204 -9.85 -23.55 -7.64
CA THR A 204 -10.70 -24.44 -8.44
C THR A 204 -11.68 -23.53 -9.21
N VAL A 205 -11.25 -23.06 -10.38
CA VAL A 205 -12.19 -22.66 -11.42
C VAL A 205 -12.79 -23.97 -11.89
N SER A 206 -14.01 -24.24 -11.43
CA SER A 206 -14.88 -25.23 -12.04
C SER A 206 -15.01 -24.89 -13.53
N THR A 207 -14.24 -25.58 -14.37
CA THR A 207 -14.70 -25.87 -15.72
C THR A 207 -15.93 -26.74 -15.54
N ALA A 208 -17.10 -26.12 -15.60
CA ALA A 208 -18.32 -26.83 -15.97
C ALA A 208 -18.04 -27.44 -17.35
N GLU A 209 -17.88 -28.77 -17.38
CA GLU A 209 -17.95 -29.53 -18.62
C GLU A 209 -19.31 -29.27 -19.25
N GLU A 210 -19.27 -28.38 -20.23
CA GLU A 210 -20.23 -28.30 -21.33
C GLU A 210 -20.18 -29.64 -22.08
N TYR A 211 -21.03 -30.57 -21.65
CA TYR A 211 -21.26 -31.84 -22.33
C TYR A 211 -22.02 -31.55 -23.63
N ALA A 212 -21.28 -31.15 -24.65
CA ALA A 212 -21.77 -31.02 -26.01
C ALA A 212 -22.09 -32.41 -26.56
N ALA A 213 -23.39 -32.65 -26.74
CA ALA A 213 -23.94 -33.77 -27.46
C ALA A 213 -23.36 -33.86 -28.88
N SER A 214 -22.95 -35.07 -29.27
CA SER A 214 -22.79 -35.48 -30.66
C SER A 214 -23.21 -36.93 -30.79
N GLN A 215 -24.46 -37.15 -31.20
CA GLN A 215 -24.90 -38.42 -31.79
C GLN A 215 -25.71 -38.13 -33.07
N PRO A 216 -25.43 -38.84 -34.18
CA PRO A 216 -26.23 -38.77 -35.39
C PRO A 216 -27.31 -39.87 -35.45
N GLY A 217 -28.54 -39.45 -35.76
CA GLY A 217 -29.49 -40.15 -36.64
C GLY A 217 -30.20 -41.42 -36.16
N THR A 218 -31.53 -41.35 -35.96
CA THR A 218 -32.54 -42.12 -36.74
C THR A 218 -33.98 -41.67 -36.41
N PRO A 219 -34.96 -41.82 -37.34
CA PRO A 219 -36.30 -41.24 -37.25
C PRO A 219 -37.39 -42.28 -36.89
N MET A 220 -38.49 -41.83 -36.24
CA MET A 220 -39.89 -42.02 -36.69
C MET A 220 -40.93 -41.77 -35.57
N MET A 221 -41.95 -41.00 -35.97
CA MET A 221 -43.39 -41.05 -35.63
C MET A 221 -43.90 -40.87 -34.20
N GLY A 222 -44.85 -39.94 -34.05
CA GLY A 222 -45.91 -40.01 -33.05
C GLY A 222 -46.41 -38.66 -32.51
N ALA A 223 -47.24 -37.96 -33.28
CA ALA A 223 -48.26 -37.05 -32.75
C ALA A 223 -49.28 -37.84 -31.88
N PRO A 224 -50.21 -37.27 -31.07
CA PRO A 224 -50.77 -35.92 -31.25
C PRO A 224 -51.30 -35.16 -29.98
N LEU A 225 -51.75 -33.92 -30.24
CA LEU A 225 -52.91 -33.20 -29.67
C LEU A 225 -53.02 -32.90 -28.16
N GLY A 226 -53.21 -31.61 -27.83
CA GLY A 226 -54.07 -31.23 -26.70
C GLY A 226 -53.80 -29.88 -26.02
N GLY A 227 -54.48 -28.83 -26.45
CA GLY A 227 -55.40 -28.06 -25.58
C GLY A 227 -54.88 -26.99 -24.60
N ALA A 228 -55.36 -25.75 -24.84
CA ALA A 228 -55.97 -24.80 -23.89
C ALA A 228 -55.15 -24.29 -22.68
N ALA A 229 -54.81 -22.99 -22.59
CA ALA A 229 -55.64 -21.82 -22.23
C ALA A 229 -55.71 -21.53 -20.72
N GLY A 230 -55.62 -20.25 -20.38
CA GLY A 230 -55.86 -19.65 -19.05
C GLY A 230 -54.59 -19.50 -18.21
N ALA A 231 -54.40 -18.46 -17.39
CA ALA A 231 -55.09 -17.22 -17.13
C ALA A 231 -54.21 -16.47 -16.08
N SER A 232 -54.15 -15.15 -16.17
CA SER A 232 -53.93 -14.23 -15.02
C SER A 232 -54.87 -14.61 -13.85
N PRO A 233 -54.65 -14.21 -12.57
CA PRO A 233 -54.39 -12.81 -12.17
C PRO A 233 -53.63 -12.56 -10.85
N GLU A 234 -53.44 -11.26 -10.57
CA GLU A 234 -53.55 -10.54 -9.27
C GLU A 234 -52.92 -11.18 -8.02
N GLY A 235 -52.04 -10.51 -7.28
CA GLY A 235 -52.26 -9.21 -6.63
C GLY A 235 -52.12 -9.40 -5.11
N LEU A 236 -51.89 -8.30 -4.39
CA LEU A 236 -51.92 -8.14 -2.91
C LEU A 236 -50.58 -8.23 -2.14
N SER A 237 -50.06 -7.03 -1.84
CA SER A 237 -49.58 -6.58 -0.52
C SER A 237 -50.52 -7.05 0.63
N PRO A 238 -50.13 -7.15 1.93
CA PRO A 238 -49.56 -6.03 2.72
C PRO A 238 -48.59 -6.38 3.87
N GLU A 239 -47.96 -5.32 4.38
CA GLU A 239 -47.79 -4.92 5.81
C GLU A 239 -47.59 -6.05 6.84
N GLY A 240 -46.48 -6.11 7.57
CA GLY A 240 -46.18 -5.16 8.66
C GLY A 240 -46.48 -5.84 10.00
N GLY A 241 -45.50 -6.00 10.89
CA GLY A 241 -45.76 -6.59 12.20
C GLY A 241 -44.51 -6.96 13.00
N SER A 242 -44.12 -6.06 13.90
CA SER A 242 -43.20 -6.28 15.01
C SER A 242 -43.71 -7.34 15.99
N ALA A 243 -42.82 -8.18 16.53
CA ALA A 243 -42.84 -8.62 17.93
C ALA A 243 -41.54 -9.38 18.29
N ALA A 244 -41.20 -9.30 19.57
CA ALA A 244 -40.04 -9.83 20.25
C ALA A 244 -39.89 -11.36 20.17
N ASP A 245 -38.69 -11.88 20.41
CA ASP A 245 -38.44 -12.74 21.59
C ASP A 245 -36.94 -13.04 21.76
N ALA A 246 -36.54 -13.24 23.01
CA ALA A 246 -35.22 -13.69 23.43
C ALA A 246 -35.00 -15.17 23.06
N GLY A 247 -33.77 -15.57 22.76
CA GLY A 247 -33.50 -16.99 22.49
C GLY A 247 -32.03 -17.33 22.27
N LEU A 248 -31.54 -18.18 23.15
CA LEU A 248 -30.18 -18.69 23.27
C LEU A 248 -29.71 -19.51 22.06
N ASN A 249 -28.38 -19.54 21.91
CA ASN A 249 -27.54 -20.55 21.25
C ASN A 249 -27.74 -20.86 19.74
N GLY A 250 -26.63 -20.79 19.00
CA GLY A 250 -26.46 -21.60 17.79
C GLY A 250 -25.61 -20.96 16.71
N ASN A 251 -24.36 -21.43 16.61
CA ASN A 251 -23.46 -21.25 15.47
C ASN A 251 -24.18 -21.22 14.11
N LYS A 252 -24.25 -20.05 13.48
CA LYS A 252 -24.50 -19.92 12.04
C LYS A 252 -23.54 -18.90 11.43
N ARG A 253 -22.65 -19.46 10.61
CA ARG A 253 -21.72 -18.78 9.70
C ARG A 253 -22.48 -17.71 8.90
N ARG A 254 -22.08 -16.45 9.02
CA ARG A 254 -22.51 -15.36 8.12
C ARG A 254 -21.33 -14.89 7.26
N LEU A 255 -21.35 -15.32 6.01
CA LEU A 255 -20.73 -14.63 4.87
C LEU A 255 -21.47 -13.31 4.67
N SER A 256 -21.02 -12.22 5.30
CA SER A 256 -21.67 -10.90 5.19
C SER A 256 -20.72 -9.74 5.50
N GLY A 257 -19.50 -9.74 4.97
CA GLY A 257 -18.48 -8.72 5.30
C GLY A 257 -17.94 -7.87 4.13
N SER A 258 -18.04 -8.34 2.89
CA SER A 258 -17.23 -7.77 1.79
C SER A 258 -17.83 -6.62 0.98
N LEU A 259 -19.02 -6.11 1.31
CA LEU A 259 -19.71 -5.10 0.48
C LEU A 259 -20.13 -3.82 1.21
N ARG A 260 -19.79 -3.64 2.50
CA ARG A 260 -20.21 -2.44 3.25
C ARG A 260 -19.15 -1.33 3.37
N ARG A 261 -17.86 -1.61 3.14
CA ARG A 261 -16.79 -0.59 3.32
C ARG A 261 -16.33 0.12 2.05
N LEU A 262 -16.70 -0.37 0.86
CA LEU A 262 -16.59 0.43 -0.37
C LEU A 262 -17.60 1.59 -0.42
N ARG A 263 -18.67 1.55 0.39
CA ARG A 263 -19.63 2.67 0.47
C ARG A 263 -19.14 3.82 1.35
N SER A 264 -18.40 3.56 2.44
CA SER A 264 -17.93 4.64 3.32
C SER A 264 -16.80 5.48 2.71
N ALA A 265 -15.87 4.90 1.95
CA ALA A 265 -14.80 5.67 1.31
C ALA A 265 -15.29 6.50 0.10
N LEU A 266 -16.35 6.07 -0.59
CA LEU A 266 -16.98 6.85 -1.66
C LEU A 266 -17.91 7.95 -1.13
N GLN A 267 -18.51 7.78 0.06
CA GLN A 267 -19.39 8.79 0.66
C GLN A 267 -18.61 10.03 1.14
N GLU A 268 -17.37 9.89 1.61
CA GLU A 268 -16.51 11.03 1.99
C GLU A 268 -16.02 11.83 0.76
N PHE A 269 -15.80 11.17 -0.38
CA PHE A 269 -15.41 11.84 -1.63
C PHE A 269 -16.55 12.68 -2.25
N ALA A 270 -17.80 12.22 -2.14
CA ALA A 270 -18.97 12.97 -2.63
C ALA A 270 -19.29 14.23 -1.79
N ASN A 271 -19.04 14.19 -0.48
CA ASN A 271 -19.26 15.34 0.41
C ASN A 271 -18.17 16.42 0.25
N ALA A 272 -16.93 16.03 -0.09
CA ALA A 272 -15.85 16.98 -0.35
C ALA A 272 -16.07 17.80 -1.64
N LEU A 273 -16.66 17.20 -2.69
CA LEU A 273 -16.97 17.90 -3.95
C LEU A 273 -18.20 18.81 -3.87
N SER A 274 -19.07 18.61 -2.88
CA SER A 274 -20.28 19.42 -2.67
C SER A 274 -20.02 20.74 -1.91
N SER A 275 -18.83 20.89 -1.30
CA SER A 275 -18.52 22.01 -0.39
C SER A 275 -17.68 23.12 -1.03
N SER A 276 -17.23 22.98 -2.28
CA SER A 276 -16.33 23.95 -2.95
C SER A 276 -17.02 24.93 -3.91
N SER A 277 -18.35 24.93 -3.97
CA SER A 277 -19.13 25.87 -4.78
C SER A 277 -19.88 26.87 -3.91
N GLY A 278 -19.17 27.91 -3.44
CA GLY A 278 -19.82 29.05 -2.79
C GLY A 278 -18.84 30.14 -2.35
N GLY A 279 -18.86 31.29 -3.03
CA GLY A 279 -18.38 32.54 -2.46
C GLY A 279 -17.42 33.38 -3.31
N GLY A 280 -17.82 33.76 -4.52
CA GLY A 280 -17.25 34.93 -5.18
C GLY A 280 -17.68 36.21 -4.44
N GLY A 281 -16.72 37.03 -4.03
CA GLY A 281 -16.94 38.32 -3.40
C GLY A 281 -15.82 39.28 -3.77
N GLY A 282 -15.98 39.95 -4.90
CA GLY A 282 -15.10 41.01 -5.36
C GLY A 282 -15.25 42.30 -4.54
N GLY A 283 -14.18 43.08 -4.51
CA GLY A 283 -14.14 44.44 -3.98
C GLY A 283 -12.73 44.73 -3.49
N GLY A 284 -12.02 45.77 -3.91
CA GLY A 284 -12.31 46.86 -4.82
C GLY A 284 -11.07 47.75 -4.71
N MET A 285 -10.37 47.95 -5.82
CA MET A 285 -9.21 48.83 -5.88
C MET A 285 -9.70 50.28 -5.73
N ARG A 286 -9.11 51.04 -4.83
CA ARG A 286 -9.22 52.51 -4.81
C ARG A 286 -7.81 53.12 -4.80
N PRO A 287 -7.66 54.31 -5.41
CA PRO A 287 -6.37 54.86 -5.85
C PRO A 287 -5.44 55.30 -4.72
#